data_AF-A0A9P5TXH1-F1
#
_entry.id   AF-A0A9P5TXH1-F1
#
_cell.length_a   1.000
_cell.length_b   1.000
_cell.length_c   1.000
_cell.angle_alpha   90.00
_cell.angle_beta   90.00
_cell.angle_gamma   90.00
#
_symmetry.space_group_name_H-M   'P 1'
#
loop_
_entity.id
_entity.type
_entity.pdbx_description
1 polymer ?
#
loop_
_entity_poly.entity_id
_entity_poly.type
_entity_poly.pdbx_seq_one_letter_code
_entity_poly.pdbx_strand_id
1 'polypeptide(L)'
;MFRLELRVSPYTFDQLVAAIKDDPILQNNSETAHQAPVEEQLAVVLYRFGHDGNAASLQGVANWAGIGKVTVLVHTKRILAAVLRPEFMGKAVRLPTEEEKEEAKQWVEDHSGLPRRCNTTRACRAWRDGWCFVDGTLIPLYARPYWYGESYFDRKCRYSLNVQVC
;
A
#
# COMPACT_ATOMS: atom_id res chain seq x y z
N MET A 1 -6.09 -12.99 -12.34
CA MET A 1 -7.07 -12.07 -11.73
C MET A 1 -6.46 -11.29 -10.55
N PHE A 2 -6.29 -11.86 -9.35
CA PHE A 2 -5.86 -11.13 -8.13
C PHE A 2 -4.70 -10.12 -8.30
N ARG A 3 -3.52 -10.55 -8.79
CA ARG A 3 -2.37 -9.63 -8.92
C ARG A 3 -2.50 -8.61 -10.05
N LEU A 4 -3.23 -8.95 -11.11
CA LEU A 4 -3.37 -8.10 -12.31
C LEU A 4 -4.46 -7.06 -12.09
N GLU A 5 -5.63 -7.51 -11.65
CA GLU A 5 -6.84 -6.71 -11.54
C GLU A 5 -6.97 -6.05 -10.15
N LEU A 6 -6.71 -6.80 -9.08
CA LEU A 6 -6.90 -6.34 -7.70
C LEU A 6 -5.61 -5.84 -7.05
N ARG A 7 -4.46 -5.96 -7.74
CA ARG A 7 -3.12 -5.57 -7.28
C ARG A 7 -2.68 -6.18 -5.94
N VAL A 8 -3.30 -7.30 -5.53
CA VAL A 8 -2.96 -8.03 -4.30
C VAL A 8 -2.76 -9.52 -4.57
N SER A 9 -2.08 -10.21 -3.67
CA SER A 9 -2.05 -11.68 -3.70
C SER A 9 -3.37 -12.26 -3.16
N PRO A 10 -3.75 -13.49 -3.54
CA PRO A 10 -4.92 -14.15 -2.94
C PRO A 10 -4.82 -14.24 -1.41
N TYR A 11 -3.63 -14.61 -0.90
CA TYR A 11 -3.36 -14.65 0.53
C TYR A 11 -3.63 -13.30 1.22
N THR A 12 -3.12 -12.20 0.64
CA THR A 12 -3.36 -10.86 1.18
C THR A 12 -4.85 -10.49 1.15
N PHE A 13 -5.55 -10.87 0.08
CA PHE A 13 -6.98 -10.63 -0.04
C PHE A 13 -7.76 -11.35 1.07
N ASP A 14 -7.49 -12.63 1.28
CA ASP A 14 -8.16 -13.42 2.32
C ASP A 14 -7.90 -12.86 3.72
N GLN A 15 -6.67 -12.41 3.99
CA GLN A 15 -6.31 -11.73 5.25
C GLN A 15 -7.07 -10.42 5.43
N LEU A 16 -7.23 -9.61 4.37
CA LEU A 16 -8.02 -8.38 4.43
C LEU A 16 -9.49 -8.67 4.72
N VAL A 17 -10.09 -9.63 4.02
CA VAL A 17 -11.48 -10.05 4.25
C VAL A 17 -11.65 -10.51 5.70
N ALA A 18 -10.78 -11.41 6.18
CA ALA A 18 -10.83 -11.90 7.55
C ALA A 18 -10.71 -10.78 8.60
N ALA A 19 -9.93 -9.74 8.30
CA ALA A 19 -9.71 -8.61 9.20
C ALA A 19 -10.89 -7.61 9.24
N ILE A 20 -11.71 -7.52 8.19
CA ILE A 20 -12.80 -6.52 8.10
C ILE A 20 -14.21 -7.13 8.14
N LYS A 21 -14.36 -8.45 7.94
CA LYS A 21 -15.68 -9.10 7.80
C LYS A 21 -16.64 -8.86 8.98
N ASP A 22 -16.09 -8.69 10.17
CA ASP A 22 -16.87 -8.52 11.40
C ASP A 22 -17.21 -7.04 11.68
N ASP A 23 -16.83 -6.12 10.79
CA ASP A 23 -17.16 -4.70 10.92
C ASP A 23 -18.68 -4.48 10.75
N PRO A 24 -19.35 -3.80 11.69
CA PRO A 24 -20.78 -3.52 11.60
C PRO A 24 -21.21 -2.81 10.31
N ILE A 25 -20.33 -2.02 9.68
CA ILE A 25 -20.65 -1.31 8.43
C ILE A 25 -20.75 -2.25 7.21
N LEU A 26 -20.14 -3.42 7.33
CA LEU A 26 -20.14 -4.48 6.33
C LEU A 26 -21.21 -5.55 6.60
N GLN A 27 -21.93 -5.43 7.72
CA GLN A 27 -23.06 -6.27 8.07
C GLN A 27 -24.37 -5.56 7.73
N ASN A 28 -25.36 -6.32 7.25
CA ASN A 28 -26.72 -5.84 7.11
C ASN A 28 -27.62 -6.70 7.99
N ASN A 29 -28.26 -6.09 8.99
CA ASN A 29 -29.22 -6.75 9.87
C ASN A 29 -30.63 -6.79 9.28
N SER A 30 -30.78 -6.58 7.98
CA SER A 30 -32.06 -6.65 7.29
C SER A 30 -32.39 -8.07 6.90
N GLU A 31 -33.59 -8.53 7.27
CA GLU A 31 -34.13 -9.83 6.87
C GLU A 31 -34.57 -9.87 5.39
N THR A 32 -34.67 -8.71 4.72
CA THR A 32 -35.27 -8.59 3.38
C THR A 32 -34.27 -8.15 2.30
N ALA A 33 -33.21 -7.44 2.68
CA ALA A 33 -32.21 -6.94 1.75
C ALA A 33 -30.85 -7.60 2.02
N HIS A 34 -30.44 -8.51 1.15
CA HIS A 34 -29.10 -9.11 1.25
C HIS A 34 -28.04 -8.10 0.80
N GLN A 35 -27.10 -7.81 1.69
CA GLN A 35 -25.90 -7.06 1.34
C GLN A 35 -24.93 -7.98 0.59
N ALA A 36 -24.25 -7.44 -0.43
CA ALA A 36 -23.23 -8.18 -1.16
C ALA A 36 -22.13 -8.70 -0.20
N PRO A 37 -21.57 -9.90 -0.46
CA PRO A 37 -20.47 -10.46 0.33
C PRO A 37 -19.30 -9.48 0.49
N VAL A 38 -18.59 -9.57 1.61
CA VAL A 38 -17.47 -8.66 1.93
C VAL A 38 -16.36 -8.78 0.88
N GLU A 39 -16.14 -9.99 0.38
CA GLU A 39 -15.21 -10.33 -0.68
C GLU A 39 -15.54 -9.55 -1.96
N GLU A 40 -16.82 -9.50 -2.35
CA GLU A 40 -17.26 -8.79 -3.55
C GLU A 40 -17.06 -7.28 -3.38
N GLN A 41 -17.49 -6.72 -2.24
CA GLN A 41 -17.30 -5.31 -1.94
C GLN A 41 -15.82 -4.93 -1.96
N LEU A 42 -14.95 -5.76 -1.36
CA LEU A 42 -13.52 -5.54 -1.33
C LEU A 42 -12.88 -5.65 -2.72
N ALA A 43 -13.26 -6.65 -3.52
CA ALA A 43 -12.75 -6.85 -4.87
C ALA A 43 -13.08 -5.65 -5.78
N VAL A 44 -14.30 -5.11 -5.69
CA VAL A 44 -14.70 -3.91 -6.44
C VAL A 44 -13.83 -2.70 -6.06
N VAL A 45 -13.54 -2.54 -4.77
CA VAL A 45 -12.75 -1.41 -4.27
C VAL A 45 -11.27 -1.55 -4.63
N LEU A 46 -10.70 -2.75 -4.51
CA LEU A 46 -9.34 -3.04 -4.92
C LEU A 46 -9.15 -2.90 -6.43
N TYR A 47 -10.12 -3.35 -7.25
CA TYR A 47 -10.11 -3.11 -8.68
C TYR A 47 -10.09 -1.60 -8.97
N ARG A 48 -10.97 -0.83 -8.32
CA ARG A 48 -11.04 0.62 -8.50
C ARG A 48 -9.75 1.33 -8.14
N PHE A 49 -9.09 0.94 -7.05
CA PHE A 49 -7.84 1.58 -6.59
C PHE A 49 -6.58 1.02 -7.27
N GLY A 50 -6.67 -0.15 -7.90
CA GLY A 50 -5.58 -0.76 -8.65
C GLY A 50 -5.43 -0.26 -10.08
N HIS A 51 -6.31 0.66 -10.51
CA HIS A 51 -6.38 1.20 -11.86
C HIS A 51 -6.42 2.73 -11.85
N ASP A 52 -5.99 3.31 -12.98
CA ASP A 52 -6.00 4.75 -13.22
C ASP A 52 -6.83 5.11 -14.48
N GLY A 53 -7.11 6.40 -14.64
CA GLY A 53 -7.82 6.93 -15.81
C GLY A 53 -9.24 6.37 -15.96
N ASN A 54 -9.62 5.99 -17.18
CA ASN A 54 -10.98 5.54 -17.47
C ASN A 54 -11.36 4.21 -16.79
N ALA A 55 -10.38 3.33 -16.52
CA ALA A 55 -10.59 2.08 -15.80
C ALA A 55 -10.97 2.30 -14.33
N ALA A 56 -10.48 3.40 -13.72
CA ALA A 56 -10.85 3.82 -12.36
C ALA A 56 -12.18 4.59 -12.28
N SER A 57 -12.81 4.91 -13.43
CA SER A 57 -14.06 5.64 -13.47
C SER A 57 -15.21 4.82 -12.87
N LEU A 58 -16.19 5.47 -12.24
CA LEU A 58 -17.33 4.77 -11.66
C LEU A 58 -18.10 3.94 -12.68
N GLN A 59 -18.19 4.40 -13.94
CA GLN A 59 -18.82 3.60 -15.01
C GLN A 59 -17.96 2.40 -15.40
N GLY A 60 -16.64 2.57 -15.52
CA GLY A 60 -15.73 1.48 -15.86
C GLY A 60 -15.77 0.36 -14.83
N VAL A 61 -15.67 0.73 -13.54
CA VAL A 61 -15.75 -0.23 -12.42
C VAL A 61 -17.13 -0.89 -12.37
N ALA A 62 -18.20 -0.13 -12.56
CA ALA A 62 -19.57 -0.66 -12.61
C ALA A 62 -19.74 -1.69 -13.74
N ASN A 63 -19.22 -1.40 -14.94
CA ASN A 63 -19.26 -2.31 -16.08
C ASN A 63 -18.45 -3.58 -15.80
N TRP A 64 -17.28 -3.45 -15.19
CA TRP A 64 -16.43 -4.60 -14.84
C TRP A 64 -17.10 -5.52 -13.82
N ALA A 65 -17.71 -4.94 -12.78
CA ALA A 65 -18.35 -5.70 -11.70
C ALA A 65 -19.80 -6.12 -12.00
N GLY A 66 -20.42 -5.61 -13.08
CA GLY A 66 -21.83 -5.88 -13.40
C GLY A 66 -22.82 -5.25 -12.40
N ILE A 67 -22.44 -4.17 -11.71
CA ILE A 67 -23.24 -3.51 -10.67
C ILE A 67 -23.53 -2.05 -11.02
N GLY A 68 -24.46 -1.42 -10.28
CA GLY A 68 -24.75 0.01 -10.44
C GLY A 68 -23.61 0.93 -9.99
N LYS A 69 -23.45 2.09 -10.64
CA LYS A 69 -22.49 3.15 -10.22
C LYS A 69 -22.63 3.55 -8.75
N VAL A 70 -23.87 3.67 -8.29
CA VAL A 70 -24.18 4.03 -6.90
C VAL A 70 -23.69 2.93 -5.96
N THR A 71 -23.83 1.67 -6.35
CA THR A 71 -23.34 0.51 -5.59
C THR A 71 -21.82 0.53 -5.45
N VAL A 72 -21.08 0.85 -6.53
CA VAL A 72 -19.60 1.05 -6.46
C VAL A 72 -19.22 2.09 -5.41
N LEU A 73 -19.93 3.22 -5.38
CA LEU A 73 -19.71 4.27 -4.37
C LEU A 73 -20.01 3.79 -2.95
N VAL A 74 -21.11 3.05 -2.76
CA VAL A 74 -21.48 2.49 -1.47
C VAL A 74 -20.42 1.49 -0.97
N HIS A 75 -19.97 0.56 -1.83
CA HIS A 75 -18.89 -0.38 -1.49
C HIS A 75 -17.60 0.36 -1.12
N THR A 76 -17.23 1.37 -1.90
CA THR A 76 -16.05 2.19 -1.62
C THR A 76 -16.14 2.85 -0.25
N LYS A 77 -17.28 3.47 0.08
CA LYS A 77 -17.49 4.12 1.39
C LYS A 77 -17.40 3.12 2.53
N ARG A 78 -18.02 1.94 2.39
CA ARG A 78 -18.03 0.91 3.43
C ARG A 78 -16.65 0.32 3.68
N ILE A 79 -15.95 -0.08 2.62
CA ILE A 79 -14.59 -0.61 2.73
C ILE A 79 -13.65 0.44 3.32
N LEU A 80 -13.70 1.69 2.84
CA LEU A 80 -12.89 2.77 3.40
C LEU A 80 -13.18 2.99 4.89
N ALA A 81 -14.46 3.01 5.29
CA ALA A 81 -14.81 3.18 6.69
C ALA A 81 -14.26 2.04 7.57
N ALA A 82 -14.31 0.79 7.09
CA ALA A 82 -13.79 -0.36 7.81
C ALA A 82 -12.25 -0.33 7.93
N VAL A 83 -11.53 -0.08 6.83
CA VAL A 83 -10.06 -0.09 6.84
C VAL A 83 -9.46 1.15 7.51
N LEU A 84 -10.17 2.28 7.54
CA LEU A 84 -9.72 3.50 8.22
C LEU A 84 -10.03 3.52 9.71
N ARG A 85 -10.65 2.46 10.26
CA ARG A 85 -10.85 2.37 11.71
C ARG A 85 -9.51 2.35 12.45
N PRO A 86 -9.40 3.04 13.60
CA PRO A 86 -8.16 3.09 14.38
C PRO A 86 -7.61 1.69 14.72
N GLU A 87 -8.49 0.73 15.02
CA GLU A 87 -8.09 -0.63 15.40
C GLU A 87 -7.45 -1.40 14.23
N PHE A 88 -7.94 -1.18 13.01
CA PHE A 88 -7.36 -1.77 11.81
C PHE A 88 -6.06 -1.03 11.44
N MET A 89 -6.11 0.31 11.37
CA MET A 89 -4.96 1.14 11.01
C MET A 89 -3.78 0.97 11.96
N GLY A 90 -4.02 0.86 13.27
CA GLY A 90 -2.97 0.65 14.26
C GLY A 90 -2.25 -0.70 14.12
N LYS A 91 -2.88 -1.70 13.51
CA LYS A 91 -2.27 -3.00 13.19
C LYS A 91 -1.59 -2.99 11.83
N ALA A 92 -2.24 -2.41 10.82
CA ALA A 92 -1.81 -2.46 9.43
C ALA A 92 -0.74 -1.41 9.10
N VAL A 93 -0.79 -0.24 9.74
CA VAL A 93 0.11 0.91 9.47
C VAL A 93 0.76 1.33 10.79
N ARG A 94 1.76 0.55 11.20
CA ARG A 94 2.56 0.83 12.40
C ARG A 94 4.03 0.98 12.04
N LEU A 95 4.77 1.69 12.90
CA LEU A 95 6.22 1.67 12.84
C LEU A 95 6.73 0.26 13.16
N PRO A 96 7.84 -0.17 12.53
CA PRO A 96 8.46 -1.44 12.85
C PRO A 96 8.92 -1.46 14.31
N THR A 97 8.83 -2.62 14.96
CA THR A 97 9.36 -2.81 16.31
C THR A 97 10.90 -2.80 16.31
N GLU A 98 11.53 -2.73 17.48
CA GLU A 98 12.99 -2.77 17.55
C GLU A 98 13.54 -4.12 17.07
N GLU A 99 12.81 -5.22 17.31
CA GLU A 99 13.16 -6.55 16.80
C GLU A 99 13.07 -6.60 15.27
N GLU A 100 11.98 -6.11 14.68
CA GLU A 100 11.82 -6.06 13.22
C GLU A 100 12.88 -5.16 12.55
N LYS A 101 13.24 -4.05 13.20
CA LYS A 101 14.35 -3.21 12.76
C LYS A 101 15.65 -4.00 12.78
N GLU A 102 15.96 -4.68 13.88
CA GLU A 102 17.21 -5.45 14.01
C GLU A 102 17.30 -6.59 13.00
N GLU A 103 16.19 -7.29 12.73
CA GLU A 103 16.11 -8.29 11.66
C GLU A 103 16.36 -7.68 10.28
N ALA A 104 15.77 -6.52 9.97
CA ALA A 104 16.01 -5.80 8.73
C ALA A 104 17.48 -5.34 8.60
N LYS A 105 18.08 -4.85 9.69
CA LYS A 105 19.50 -4.49 9.76
C LYS A 105 20.42 -5.68 9.48
N GLN A 106 20.11 -6.83 10.08
CA GLN A 106 20.84 -8.07 9.85
C GLN A 106 20.72 -8.51 8.39
N TRP A 107 19.51 -8.43 7.82
CA TRP A 107 19.28 -8.74 6.41
C TRP A 107 20.13 -7.85 5.48
N VAL A 108 20.21 -6.55 5.75
CA VAL A 108 21.06 -5.61 4.97
C VAL A 108 22.54 -5.97 5.11
N GLU A 109 23.03 -6.26 6.32
CA GLU A 109 24.42 -6.68 6.51
C GLU A 109 24.71 -7.93 5.66
N ASP A 110 23.85 -8.95 5.74
CA ASP A 110 24.03 -10.22 5.03
C ASP A 110 23.95 -10.09 3.49
N HIS A 111 23.16 -9.14 2.97
CA HIS A 111 22.87 -9.00 1.52
C HIS A 111 23.52 -7.79 0.84
N SER A 112 24.14 -6.88 1.59
CA SER A 112 24.86 -5.70 1.06
C SER A 112 26.16 -6.04 0.30
N GLY A 113 26.55 -7.32 0.26
CA GLY A 113 27.67 -7.80 -0.53
C GLY A 113 27.31 -7.98 -2.01
N LEU A 114 27.96 -7.26 -2.92
CA LEU A 114 27.82 -7.46 -4.37
C LEU A 114 28.23 -8.89 -4.79
N PRO A 115 27.44 -9.59 -5.63
CA PRO A 115 27.88 -10.81 -6.25
C PRO A 115 28.95 -10.56 -7.33
N ARG A 116 30.08 -11.28 -7.21
CA ARG A 116 30.95 -11.72 -8.32
C ARG A 116 32.01 -10.77 -8.92
N ARG A 117 32.87 -10.14 -8.11
CA ARG A 117 34.25 -9.85 -8.56
C ARG A 117 35.37 -10.14 -7.56
N CYS A 118 35.05 -10.38 -6.30
CA CYS A 118 36.06 -10.61 -5.27
C CYS A 118 35.64 -11.80 -4.41
N ASN A 119 36.56 -12.73 -4.18
CA ASN A 119 36.46 -13.82 -3.22
C ASN A 119 36.55 -13.34 -1.75
N THR A 120 36.49 -12.03 -1.52
CA THR A 120 36.60 -11.39 -0.20
C THR A 120 35.44 -10.40 0.05
N THR A 121 34.24 -10.66 -0.50
CA THR A 121 33.08 -9.81 -0.21
C THR A 121 32.47 -10.21 1.14
N ARG A 122 32.92 -9.56 2.21
CA ARG A 122 32.21 -9.61 3.50
C ARG A 122 31.04 -8.63 3.46
N ALA A 123 29.91 -9.08 3.98
CA ALA A 123 28.80 -8.25 4.50
C ALA A 123 29.26 -6.86 4.94
N CYS A 124 28.62 -5.79 4.45
CA CYS A 124 29.07 -4.42 4.72
C CYS A 124 28.37 -3.86 5.97
N ARG A 125 28.99 -4.05 7.14
CA ARG A 125 28.51 -3.52 8.43
C ARG A 125 28.19 -2.02 8.42
N ALA A 126 28.83 -1.24 7.56
CA ALA A 126 28.57 0.20 7.43
C ALA A 126 27.12 0.53 7.02
N TRP A 127 26.40 -0.42 6.41
CA TRP A 127 25.03 -0.22 5.96
C TRP A 127 23.97 -0.65 6.99
N ARG A 128 24.40 -1.24 8.12
CA ARG A 128 23.51 -1.77 9.16
C ARG A 128 22.64 -0.68 9.79
N ASP A 129 23.21 0.48 10.11
CA ASP A 129 22.49 1.58 10.78
C ASP A 129 21.91 2.61 9.80
N GLY A 130 21.45 2.13 8.65
CA GLY A 130 20.70 2.92 7.69
C GLY A 130 19.31 3.33 8.19
N TRP A 131 18.64 4.18 7.43
CA TRP A 131 17.28 4.65 7.76
C TRP A 131 16.24 3.75 7.10
N CYS A 132 15.27 3.25 7.87
CA CYS A 132 14.13 2.52 7.33
C CYS A 132 13.15 3.51 6.67
N PHE A 133 13.19 3.60 5.34
CA PHE A 133 12.23 4.38 4.56
C PHE A 133 11.24 3.47 3.85
N VAL A 134 9.98 3.91 3.78
CA VAL A 134 8.98 3.29 2.91
C VAL A 134 9.24 3.78 1.49
N ASP A 135 9.14 2.89 0.50
CA ASP A 135 9.29 3.26 -0.92
C ASP A 135 8.39 4.45 -1.30
N GLY A 136 8.94 5.38 -2.08
CA GLY A 136 8.30 6.65 -2.43
C GLY A 136 8.32 7.73 -1.33
N THR A 137 8.97 7.50 -0.19
CA THR A 137 9.18 8.55 0.82
C THR A 137 10.21 9.56 0.32
N LEU A 138 9.76 10.81 0.16
CA LEU A 138 10.63 11.91 -0.26
C LEU A 138 11.40 12.47 0.94
N ILE A 139 12.73 12.57 0.82
CA ILE A 139 13.61 13.20 1.80
C ILE A 139 13.56 14.72 1.59
N PRO A 140 13.02 15.51 2.54
CA PRO A 140 12.93 16.95 2.37
C PRO A 140 14.32 17.59 2.40
N LEU A 141 14.56 18.53 1.48
CA LEU A 141 15.75 19.36 1.42
C LEU A 141 15.49 20.68 2.14
N TYR A 142 16.49 21.13 2.91
CA TYR A 142 16.42 22.40 3.63
C TYR A 142 16.33 23.61 2.69
N ALA A 143 17.04 23.56 1.56
CA ALA A 143 17.12 24.64 0.59
C ALA A 143 16.99 24.12 -0.84
N ARG A 144 16.59 25.02 -1.75
CA ARG A 144 16.58 24.79 -3.19
C ARG A 144 17.99 24.39 -3.66
N PRO A 145 18.16 23.24 -4.34
CA PRO A 145 19.42 22.92 -4.98
C PRO A 145 19.82 23.96 -6.02
N TYR A 146 21.10 24.31 -6.04
CA TYR A 146 21.65 25.28 -7.01
C TYR A 146 21.47 24.78 -8.45
N TRP A 147 21.82 23.51 -8.69
CA TRP A 147 21.62 22.84 -9.97
C TRP A 147 20.24 22.20 -10.03
N TYR A 148 19.51 22.45 -11.11
CA TYR A 148 18.21 21.83 -11.40
C TYR A 148 17.17 21.96 -10.27
N GLY A 149 17.17 23.08 -9.52
CA GLY A 149 16.26 23.26 -8.37
C GLY A 149 14.80 22.94 -8.65
N GLU A 150 14.30 23.25 -9.85
CA GLU A 150 12.91 22.92 -10.26
C GLU A 150 12.63 21.41 -10.30
N SER A 151 13.63 20.59 -10.62
CA SER A 151 13.49 19.12 -10.66
C SER A 151 13.31 18.51 -9.27
N TYR A 152 13.64 19.24 -8.21
CA TYR A 152 13.49 18.80 -6.84
C TYR A 152 12.22 19.36 -6.19
N PHE A 153 11.44 20.19 -6.88
CA PHE A 153 10.22 20.77 -6.33
C PHE A 153 9.06 19.79 -6.49
N ASP A 154 8.54 19.30 -5.37
CA ASP A 154 7.52 18.26 -5.34
C ASP A 154 6.08 18.82 -5.36
N ARG A 155 5.10 17.92 -5.56
CA ARG A 155 3.65 18.25 -5.53
C ARG A 155 3.20 18.86 -4.20
N LYS A 156 3.97 18.69 -3.12
CA LYS A 156 3.69 19.25 -1.79
C LYS A 156 4.36 20.63 -1.63
N CYS A 157 4.80 21.25 -2.73
CA CYS A 157 5.46 22.54 -2.77
C CYS A 157 6.71 22.62 -1.89
N ARG A 158 7.49 21.53 -1.84
CA ARG A 158 8.76 21.46 -1.09
C ARG A 158 9.87 20.92 -1.98
N TYR A 159 11.11 21.30 -1.65
CA TYR A 159 12.27 20.67 -2.26
C TYR A 159 12.52 19.31 -1.59
N SER A 160 12.61 18.23 -2.37
CA SER A 160 12.80 16.89 -1.83
C SER A 160 13.45 15.92 -2.82
N LEU A 161 14.02 14.84 -2.31
CA LEU A 161 14.68 13.77 -3.06
C LEU A 161 13.93 12.45 -2.91
N ASN A 162 13.71 11.76 -4.02
CA ASN A 162 13.38 10.34 -3.98
C ASN A 162 14.70 9.54 -4.03
N VAL A 163 14.94 8.72 -3.01
CA VAL A 163 16.09 7.81 -2.99
C VAL A 163 15.58 6.40 -3.25
N GLN A 164 15.82 5.91 -4.47
CA GLN A 164 15.59 4.52 -4.82
C GLN A 164 16.93 3.80 -4.81
N VAL A 165 17.04 2.76 -4.01
CA VAL A 165 18.20 1.86 -4.02
C VAL A 165 17.92 0.82 -5.11
N CYS A 166 18.69 0.87 -6.20
CA CYS A 166 18.65 -0.13 -7.27
C CYS A 166 19.41 -1.39 -6.88
#